data_AF-A0A1Q3BPD2-F1
#
_entry.id   AF-A0A1Q3BPD2-F1
#
_cell.length_a   1.000
_cell.length_b   1.000
_cell.length_c   1.000
_cell.angle_alpha   90.00
_cell.angle_beta   90.00
_cell.angle_gamma   90.00
#
_symmetry.space_group_name_H-M   'P 1'
#
loop_
_entity.id
_entity.type
_entity.pdbx_description
1 polymer ?
#
loop_
_entity_poly.entity_id
_entity_poly.type
_entity_poly.pdbx_seq_one_letter_code
_entity_poly.pdbx_strand_id
1 'polypeptide(L)'
;SVVEYLQAEIMVVKRAIRGQGVAAETPSKVKLSEPKSFAGTRSAKDLENFLWDMEQYFKAARIPEGEKVTITSMYLTGDAKLWWRTRMDDGETDSGRAKIELWE
;
A
#
# COMPACT_ATOMS: atom_id res chain seq x y z
N SER A 1 18.16 -49.77 -8.79
CA SER A 1 17.03 -49.63 -9.75
C SER A 1 17.10 -48.27 -10.44
N VAL A 2 16.54 -48.10 -11.65
CA VAL A 2 16.44 -46.77 -12.33
C VAL A 2 15.80 -45.71 -11.42
N VAL A 3 14.92 -46.14 -10.51
CA VAL A 3 14.26 -45.29 -9.51
C VAL A 3 15.24 -44.65 -8.52
N GLU A 4 16.24 -45.40 -8.03
CA GLU A 4 17.23 -44.88 -7.07
C GLU A 4 18.18 -43.87 -7.72
N TYR A 5 18.52 -44.11 -9.00
CA TYR A 5 19.32 -43.19 -9.80
C TYR A 5 18.61 -41.84 -9.98
N LEU A 6 17.32 -41.85 -10.31
CA LEU A 6 16.51 -40.64 -10.47
C LEU A 6 16.33 -39.87 -9.14
N GLN A 7 16.22 -40.58 -8.02
CA GLN A 7 16.15 -39.93 -6.70
C GLN A 7 17.45 -39.19 -6.36
N ALA A 8 18.60 -39.76 -6.70
CA ALA A 8 19.90 -39.14 -6.50
C ALA A 8 20.07 -37.86 -7.36
N GLU A 9 19.66 -37.90 -8.64
CA GLU A 9 19.73 -36.71 -9.51
C GLU A 9 18.83 -35.57 -9.02
N ILE A 10 17.60 -35.88 -8.58
CA ILE A 10 16.70 -34.88 -8.00
C ILE A 10 17.32 -34.23 -6.74
N MET A 11 18.00 -35.01 -5.91
CA MET A 11 18.65 -34.51 -4.70
C MET A 11 19.80 -33.54 -5.02
N VAL A 12 20.60 -33.84 -6.05
CA VAL A 12 21.70 -32.97 -6.52
C VAL A 12 21.14 -31.67 -7.09
N VAL A 13 20.12 -31.73 -7.94
CA VAL A 13 19.47 -30.54 -8.53
C VAL A 13 18.86 -29.65 -7.44
N LYS A 14 18.16 -30.23 -6.45
CA LYS A 14 17.60 -29.49 -5.31
C LYS A 14 18.68 -28.81 -4.47
N ARG A 15 19.85 -29.43 -4.33
CA ARG A 15 21.00 -28.84 -3.61
C ARG A 15 21.66 -27.72 -4.42
N ALA A 16 21.76 -27.87 -5.74
CA ALA A 16 22.28 -26.83 -6.63
C ALA A 16 21.40 -25.57 -6.62
N ILE A 17 20.07 -25.74 -6.66
CA ILE A 17 19.11 -24.62 -6.54
C ILE A 17 19.24 -23.91 -5.19
N ARG A 18 19.48 -24.65 -4.11
CA ARG A 18 19.63 -24.09 -2.75
C ARG A 18 21.02 -23.47 -2.52
N GLY A 19 22.04 -23.96 -3.24
CA GLY A 19 23.43 -23.49 -3.19
C GLY A 19 23.74 -22.34 -4.15
N GLN A 20 22.94 -22.18 -5.22
CA GLN A 20 22.76 -20.90 -5.88
C GLN A 20 21.97 -20.01 -4.94
N GLY A 21 22.65 -19.52 -3.91
CA GLY A 21 22.29 -18.24 -3.32
C GLY A 21 22.26 -17.27 -4.47
N VAL A 22 21.04 -16.98 -4.96
CA VAL A 22 20.77 -15.74 -5.64
C VAL A 22 21.30 -14.72 -4.66
N ALA A 23 22.49 -14.18 -4.93
CA ALA A 23 22.99 -13.03 -4.23
C ALA A 23 21.83 -12.06 -4.34
N ALA A 24 21.15 -11.85 -3.21
CA ALA A 24 19.98 -11.01 -3.18
C ALA A 24 20.50 -9.67 -3.64
N GLU A 25 20.23 -9.34 -4.90
CA GLU A 25 20.53 -8.05 -5.48
C GLU A 25 19.87 -7.10 -4.49
N THR A 26 20.68 -6.39 -3.71
CA THR A 26 20.17 -5.41 -2.79
C THR A 26 19.53 -4.39 -3.72
N PRO A 27 18.18 -4.28 -3.75
CA PRO A 27 17.55 -3.35 -4.65
C PRO A 27 18.16 -2.00 -4.29
N SER A 28 18.70 -1.32 -5.31
CA SER A 28 19.17 0.05 -5.21
C SER A 28 18.17 0.78 -4.32
N LYS A 29 18.65 1.34 -3.20
CA LYS A 29 17.83 1.99 -2.18
C LYS A 29 17.35 3.33 -2.76
N VAL A 30 16.55 3.25 -3.82
CA VAL A 30 15.86 4.37 -4.43
C VAL A 30 15.05 4.96 -3.30
N LYS A 31 15.40 6.18 -2.90
CA LYS A 31 14.64 6.92 -1.89
C LYS A 31 13.24 7.07 -2.47
N LEU A 32 12.29 6.34 -1.89
CA LEU A 32 10.88 6.46 -2.25
C LEU A 32 10.46 7.89 -1.99
N SER A 33 9.95 8.56 -3.01
CA SER A 33 9.36 9.89 -2.87
C SER A 33 8.05 9.78 -2.11
N GLU A 34 7.90 10.55 -1.05
CA GLU A 34 6.64 10.63 -0.30
C GLU A 34 5.55 11.34 -1.13
N PRO A 35 4.29 10.88 -1.07
CA PRO A 35 3.17 11.56 -1.71
C PRO A 35 2.92 12.96 -1.17
N LYS A 36 2.36 13.83 -2.02
CA LYS A 36 1.89 15.15 -1.60
C LYS A 36 0.65 15.00 -0.72
N SER A 37 0.55 15.81 0.34
CA SER A 37 -0.65 15.84 1.18
C SER A 37 -1.84 16.51 0.49
N PHE A 38 -3.05 16.10 0.88
CA PHE A 38 -4.30 16.64 0.34
C PHE A 38 -5.12 17.35 1.41
N ALA A 39 -5.41 18.63 1.17
CA ALA A 39 -6.07 19.51 2.14
C ALA A 39 -7.61 19.57 1.99
N GLY A 40 -8.19 18.89 1.00
CA GLY A 40 -9.62 18.99 0.69
C GLY A 40 -9.97 19.98 -0.42
N THR A 41 -9.03 20.28 -1.33
CA THR A 41 -9.29 21.15 -2.49
C THR A 41 -10.47 20.60 -3.30
N ARG A 42 -11.43 21.48 -3.65
CA ARG A 42 -12.62 21.15 -4.46
C ARG A 42 -12.28 21.03 -5.96
N SER A 43 -11.37 20.12 -6.26
CA SER A 43 -10.86 19.87 -7.61
C SER A 43 -10.78 18.35 -7.82
N ALA A 44 -11.59 17.83 -8.74
CA ALA A 44 -11.58 16.40 -9.07
C ALA A 44 -10.19 15.96 -9.52
N LYS A 45 -9.52 16.79 -10.32
CA LYS A 45 -8.15 16.54 -10.77
C LYS A 45 -7.15 16.41 -9.61
N ASP A 46 -7.22 17.30 -8.62
CA ASP A 46 -6.26 17.25 -7.50
C ASP A 46 -6.52 16.05 -6.59
N LEU A 47 -7.80 15.67 -6.42
CA LEU A 47 -8.18 14.46 -5.70
C LEU A 47 -7.71 13.19 -6.43
N GLU A 48 -7.94 13.11 -7.75
CA GLU A 48 -7.49 11.98 -8.58
C GLU A 48 -5.97 11.84 -8.56
N ASN A 49 -5.23 12.94 -8.70
CA ASN A 49 -3.77 12.92 -8.61
C ASN A 49 -3.29 12.42 -7.23
N PHE A 50 -3.89 12.91 -6.14
CA PHE A 50 -3.55 12.45 -4.79
C PHE A 50 -3.77 10.95 -4.63
N LEU A 51 -4.92 10.42 -5.07
CA LEU A 51 -5.21 8.99 -4.97
C LEU A 51 -4.25 8.15 -5.83
N TRP A 52 -3.94 8.62 -7.04
CA TRP A 52 -2.98 7.95 -7.91
C TRP A 52 -1.58 7.91 -7.31
N ASP A 53 -1.09 9.02 -6.75
CA ASP A 53 0.21 9.11 -6.07
C ASP A 53 0.28 8.16 -4.87
N MET A 54 -0.78 8.10 -4.05
CA MET A 54 -0.88 7.15 -2.94
C MET A 54 -0.82 5.70 -3.42
N GLU A 55 -1.51 5.38 -4.52
CA GLU A 55 -1.49 4.02 -5.07
C GLU A 55 -0.09 3.62 -5.57
N GLN A 56 0.61 4.53 -6.26
CA GLN A 56 1.99 4.28 -6.69
C GLN A 56 2.93 4.12 -5.50
N TYR A 57 2.77 4.96 -4.47
CA TYR A 57 3.54 4.85 -3.23
C TYR A 57 3.33 3.50 -2.55
N PHE A 58 2.09 3.01 -2.44
CA PHE A 58 1.82 1.69 -1.86
C PHE A 58 2.45 0.55 -2.65
N LYS A 59 2.43 0.62 -3.99
CA LYS A 59 3.09 -0.36 -4.86
C LYS A 59 4.61 -0.35 -4.64
N ALA A 60 5.22 0.83 -4.61
CA ALA A 60 6.66 0.98 -4.46
C ALA A 60 7.15 0.62 -3.04
N ALA A 61 6.40 0.99 -2.00
CA ALA A 61 6.69 0.70 -0.60
C ALA A 61 6.21 -0.69 -0.13
N ARG A 62 5.49 -1.45 -0.98
CA ARG A 62 4.92 -2.78 -0.69
C ARG A 62 4.01 -2.78 0.55
N ILE A 63 3.16 -1.76 0.67
CA ILE A 63 2.25 -1.59 1.81
C ILE A 63 1.10 -2.62 1.75
N PRO A 64 0.81 -3.35 2.85
CA PRO A 64 -0.33 -4.26 2.93
C PRO A 64 -1.68 -3.55 2.80
N GLU A 65 -2.69 -4.23 2.24
CA GLU A 65 -4.02 -3.65 2.01
C GLU A 65 -4.66 -3.08 3.29
N GLY A 66 -4.52 -3.78 4.42
CA GLY A 66 -5.08 -3.36 5.71
C GLY A 66 -4.47 -2.08 6.30
N GLU A 67 -3.33 -1.63 5.79
CA GLU A 67 -2.64 -0.42 6.27
C GLU A 67 -2.87 0.79 5.37
N LYS A 68 -3.35 0.58 4.13
CA LYS A 68 -3.47 1.65 3.12
C LYS A 68 -4.37 2.79 3.58
N VAL A 69 -5.54 2.48 4.14
CA VAL A 69 -6.49 3.50 4.61
C VAL A 69 -5.89 4.35 5.73
N THR A 70 -5.27 3.70 6.72
CA THR A 70 -4.59 4.37 7.83
C THR A 70 -3.48 5.28 7.31
N ILE A 71 -2.63 4.79 6.40
CA ILE A 71 -1.53 5.59 5.84
C ILE A 71 -2.06 6.75 4.99
N THR A 72 -3.05 6.54 4.11
CA THR A 72 -3.69 7.63 3.34
C THR A 72 -4.22 8.73 4.26
N SER A 73 -4.82 8.35 5.41
CA SER A 73 -5.33 9.33 6.38
C SER A 73 -4.23 10.21 7.00
N MET A 74 -2.98 9.72 7.08
CA MET A 74 -1.84 10.50 7.55
C MET A 74 -1.46 11.61 6.57
N TYR A 75 -1.71 11.40 5.27
CA TYR A 75 -1.47 12.39 4.20
C TYR A 75 -2.64 13.35 3.97
N LEU A 76 -3.76 13.18 4.68
CA LEU A 76 -4.81 14.19 4.73
C LEU A 76 -4.37 15.35 5.62
N THR A 77 -4.68 16.58 5.19
CA THR A 77 -4.47 17.81 5.95
C THR A 77 -5.74 18.69 5.89
N GLY A 78 -5.75 19.81 6.61
CA GLY A 78 -6.85 20.78 6.57
C GLY A 78 -8.23 20.16 6.81
N ASP A 79 -9.20 20.59 6.00
CA ASP A 79 -10.60 20.19 6.11
C ASP A 79 -10.81 18.71 5.80
N ALA A 80 -10.02 18.14 4.87
CA ALA A 80 -10.08 16.71 4.57
C ALA A 80 -9.75 15.83 5.79
N LYS A 81 -8.73 16.23 6.57
CA LYS A 81 -8.37 15.51 7.80
C LYS A 81 -9.40 15.69 8.90
N LEU A 82 -10.04 16.86 8.97
CA LEU A 82 -11.12 17.11 9.94
C LEU A 82 -12.32 16.21 9.64
N TRP A 83 -12.78 16.20 8.39
CA TRP A 83 -13.88 15.34 7.94
C TRP A 83 -13.61 13.85 8.20
N TRP A 84 -12.39 13.37 7.92
CA TRP A 84 -12.04 11.98 8.18
C TRP A 84 -12.13 11.61 9.67
N ARG A 85 -11.65 12.49 10.57
CA ARG A 85 -11.72 12.25 12.02
C ARG A 85 -13.14 12.19 12.52
N THR A 86 -13.97 13.17 12.16
CA THR A 86 -15.39 13.19 12.51
C THR A 86 -16.09 11.90 12.07
N ARG A 87 -15.81 11.42 10.86
CA ARG A 87 -16.40 10.16 10.36
C ARG A 87 -15.95 8.92 11.15
N MET A 88 -14.71 8.87 11.61
CA MET A 88 -14.20 7.74 12.39
C MET A 88 -14.77 7.75 13.81
N ASP A 89 -14.86 8.93 14.43
CA ASP A 89 -15.47 9.11 15.76
C ASP A 89 -16.99 8.79 15.72
N ASP A 90 -17.70 9.26 14.69
CA ASP A 90 -19.12 8.98 14.46
C ASP A 90 -19.38 7.50 14.09
N GLY A 91 -18.41 6.82 13.49
CA GLY A 91 -18.51 5.39 13.16
C GLY A 91 -18.39 4.48 14.38
N GLU A 92 -17.79 4.98 15.47
CA GLU A 92 -17.61 4.27 16.74
C GLU A 92 -18.80 4.50 17.69
N THR A 93 -19.60 5.55 17.44
CA THR A 93 -20.86 5.85 18.11
C THR A 93 -22.01 5.76 17.11
N ASP A 94 -22.59 4.57 16.96
CA ASP A 94 -23.74 4.30 16.08
C ASP A 94 -24.89 5.32 16.24
N SER A 95 -24.91 6.36 15.40
CA SER A 95 -26.09 7.19 15.08
C SER A 95 -25.73 8.31 14.10
N GLY A 96 -26.08 8.10 12.83
CA GLY A 96 -26.37 9.20 11.90
C GLY A 96 -25.28 9.44 10.87
N ARG A 97 -25.51 8.90 9.67
CA ARG A 97 -24.81 9.32 8.46
C ARG A 97 -24.79 10.85 8.39
N ALA A 98 -23.63 11.48 8.62
CA ALA A 98 -23.42 12.87 8.25
C ALA A 98 -23.71 12.98 6.75
N LYS A 99 -24.89 13.49 6.44
CA LYS A 99 -25.42 13.61 5.09
C LYS A 99 -24.46 14.54 4.35
N ILE A 100 -23.87 14.07 3.26
CA ILE A 100 -23.13 14.92 2.32
C ILE A 100 -24.19 15.75 1.58
N GLU A 101 -24.76 16.73 2.27
CA GLU A 101 -25.52 17.84 1.68
C GLU A 101 -24.60 19.04 1.82
N LEU A 102 -24.29 19.84 0.82
CA LEU A 102 -24.81 20.05 -0.52
C LEU A 102 -23.64 20.76 -1.23
N TRP A 103 -23.29 20.35 -2.44
CA TRP A 103 -22.37 21.15 -3.25
C TRP A 103 -23.19 22.29 -3.88
N GLU A 104 -22.91 23.54 -3.49
CA GLU A 104 -23.15 24.70 -4.37
C GLU A 104 -22.03 24.81 -5.40
#